data_AF-A0A2N3GVT5-F1
#
_entry.id   AF-A0A2N3GVT5-F1
#
_cell.length_a   1.000
_cell.length_b   1.000
_cell.length_c   1.000
_cell.angle_alpha   90.00
_cell.angle_beta   90.00
_cell.angle_gamma   90.00
#
_symmetry.space_group_name_H-M   'P 1'
#
loop_
_entity.id
_entity.type
_entity.pdbx_description
1 polymer ?
#
loop_
_entity_poly.entity_id
_entity_poly.type
_entity_poly.pdbx_seq_one_letter_code
_entity_poly.pdbx_strand_id
1 'polypeptide(L)'
;MQSPALRITRTSQWGKPFAPLDADITAFLLAGTAEREFERTLQTSGGPRHYIVRIKRIQDLSDKFRGITVVLSDVTDRKLVEDEALQSRAEYRALFDNTIDAFAQHVARRDAGGATIDYEFTEVNPAFEELFGLHDSDVIGKCVSEIWPPGNALSLN
;
A
#
# COMPACT_ATOMS: atom_id res chain seq x y z
N MET A 1 -34.55 39.64 3.15
CA MET A 1 -33.09 39.80 3.08
C MET A 1 -32.55 38.70 2.17
N GLN A 2 -32.12 39.05 0.96
CA GLN A 2 -31.66 38.09 -0.04
C GLN A 2 -30.21 37.68 0.25
N SER A 3 -29.97 36.38 0.39
CA SER A 3 -28.64 35.80 0.47
C SER A 3 -27.83 36.15 -0.78
N PRO A 4 -26.59 36.65 -0.66
CA PRO A 4 -25.80 37.00 -1.83
C PRO A 4 -25.42 35.73 -2.59
N ALA A 5 -25.77 35.69 -3.87
CA ALA A 5 -25.39 34.63 -4.79
C ALA A 5 -23.86 34.52 -4.80
N LEU A 6 -23.34 33.40 -4.28
CA LEU A 6 -21.93 33.02 -4.36
C LEU A 6 -21.55 32.91 -5.83
N ARG A 7 -20.88 33.95 -6.35
CA ARG A 7 -20.36 33.99 -7.72
C ARG A 7 -19.08 33.17 -7.74
N ILE A 8 -19.19 31.88 -8.00
CA ILE A 8 -18.05 30.97 -8.12
C ILE A 8 -17.36 31.24 -9.47
N THR A 9 -16.35 32.10 -9.48
CA THR A 9 -15.50 32.31 -10.66
C THR A 9 -14.45 31.19 -10.71
N ARG A 10 -14.76 30.12 -11.46
CA ARG A 10 -13.85 28.98 -11.70
C ARG A 10 -12.82 29.34 -12.77
N THR A 11 -11.60 29.70 -12.37
CA THR A 11 -10.45 29.77 -13.29
C THR A 11 -9.76 28.41 -13.32
N SER A 12 -10.27 27.49 -14.14
CA SER A 12 -9.38 26.50 -14.76
C SER A 12 -8.53 27.23 -15.81
N GLN A 13 -7.36 26.71 -16.16
CA GLN A 13 -6.46 27.30 -17.18
C GLN A 13 -7.12 27.47 -18.57
N TRP A 14 -8.38 27.05 -18.74
CA TRP A 14 -9.13 27.08 -20.00
C TRP A 14 -10.58 27.60 -19.86
N GLY A 15 -10.98 28.20 -18.72
CA GLY A 15 -12.31 28.81 -18.54
C GLY A 15 -13.51 27.86 -18.64
N LYS A 16 -13.28 26.56 -18.77
CA LYS A 16 -14.33 25.53 -18.78
C LYS A 16 -14.52 24.92 -17.38
N PRO A 17 -15.77 24.61 -16.97
CA PRO A 17 -16.05 23.89 -15.74
C PRO A 17 -15.30 22.55 -15.70
N PHE A 18 -14.60 22.26 -14.60
CA PHE A 18 -14.07 20.93 -14.35
C PHE A 18 -15.19 20.05 -13.78
N ALA A 19 -16.05 19.57 -14.68
CA ALA A 19 -17.23 18.77 -14.35
C ALA A 19 -16.99 17.56 -13.43
N PRO A 20 -15.85 16.83 -13.50
CA PRO A 20 -15.68 15.58 -12.76
C PRO A 20 -15.71 15.71 -11.22
N LEU A 21 -15.57 16.91 -10.65
CA LEU A 21 -15.61 17.14 -9.21
C LEU A 21 -16.74 18.09 -8.76
N ASP A 22 -17.74 18.34 -9.62
CA ASP A 22 -18.81 19.32 -9.32
C ASP A 22 -19.62 18.97 -8.08
N ALA A 23 -20.02 17.70 -7.94
CA ALA A 23 -20.75 17.22 -6.77
C ALA A 23 -19.90 17.32 -5.49
N ASP A 24 -18.63 16.93 -5.57
CA ASP A 24 -17.72 16.94 -4.43
C ASP A 24 -17.41 18.37 -3.95
N ILE A 25 -17.20 19.30 -4.89
CA ILE A 25 -17.01 20.72 -4.62
C ILE A 25 -18.28 21.33 -4.03
N THR A 26 -19.46 21.00 -4.56
CA THR A 26 -20.74 21.52 -4.05
C THR A 26 -20.99 21.03 -2.62
N ALA A 27 -20.79 19.73 -2.37
CA ALA A 27 -20.90 19.17 -1.03
C ALA A 27 -19.91 19.82 -0.04
N PHE A 28 -18.66 20.05 -0.46
CA PHE A 28 -17.66 20.74 0.36
C PHE A 28 -18.06 22.19 0.69
N LEU A 29 -18.59 22.93 -0.29
CA LEU A 29 -19.06 24.30 -0.10
C LEU A 29 -20.23 24.37 0.89
N LEU A 30 -21.16 23.42 0.82
CA LEU A 30 -22.30 23.32 1.73
C LEU A 30 -21.90 22.88 3.15
N ALA A 31 -20.93 21.97 3.27
CA ALA A 31 -20.50 21.44 4.56
C ALA A 31 -19.83 22.48 5.48
N GLY A 32 -19.32 23.59 4.93
CA GLY A 32 -18.68 24.65 5.72
C GLY A 32 -17.27 24.31 6.24
N THR A 33 -16.70 23.15 5.90
CA THR A 33 -15.38 22.72 6.39
C THR A 33 -14.23 23.50 5.74
N ALA A 34 -13.12 23.68 6.47
CA ALA A 34 -11.95 24.44 5.99
C ALA A 34 -11.18 23.70 4.88
N GLU A 35 -11.03 22.39 5.02
CA GLU A 35 -10.37 21.52 4.05
C GLU A 35 -11.03 20.14 3.99
N ARG A 36 -10.78 19.44 2.88
CA ARG A 36 -11.20 18.05 2.66
C ARG A 36 -10.21 17.35 1.74
N GLU A 37 -9.83 16.14 2.11
CA GLU A 37 -9.01 15.23 1.29
C GLU A 37 -9.77 13.95 1.04
N PHE A 38 -9.75 13.46 -0.20
CA PHE A 38 -10.38 12.19 -0.57
C PHE A 38 -9.78 11.66 -1.87
N GLU A 39 -9.95 10.37 -2.11
CA GLU A 39 -9.51 9.73 -3.35
C GLU A 39 -10.60 9.77 -4.42
N ARG A 40 -10.18 9.92 -5.67
CA ARG A 40 -11.07 9.88 -6.82
C ARG A 40 -10.41 9.27 -8.04
N THR A 41 -11.11 8.36 -8.70
CA THR A 41 -10.72 7.86 -10.01
C THR A 41 -11.38 8.71 -11.08
N LEU A 42 -10.58 9.31 -11.95
CA LEU A 42 -11.05 10.14 -13.06
C LEU A 42 -10.72 9.48 -14.39
N GLN A 43 -11.66 9.53 -15.32
CA GLN A 43 -11.44 9.07 -16.70
C GLN A 43 -10.68 10.16 -17.46
N THR A 44 -9.51 9.81 -17.98
CA THR A 44 -8.68 10.69 -18.82
C THR A 44 -8.59 10.12 -20.24
N SER A 45 -8.08 10.89 -21.20
CA SER A 45 -7.84 10.39 -22.56
C SER A 45 -6.86 9.20 -22.61
N GLY A 46 -6.03 9.03 -21.58
CA GLY A 46 -5.10 7.91 -21.43
C GLY A 46 -5.64 6.77 -20.55
N GLY A 47 -6.94 6.77 -20.23
CA GLY A 47 -7.56 5.77 -19.34
C GLY A 47 -7.83 6.27 -17.92
N PRO A 48 -8.29 5.37 -17.02
CA PRO A 48 -8.61 5.71 -15.65
C PRO A 48 -7.34 6.07 -14.88
N ARG A 49 -7.39 7.17 -14.11
CA ARG A 49 -6.30 7.59 -13.22
C ARG A 49 -6.81 7.85 -11.82
N HIS A 50 -6.03 7.48 -10.83
CA HIS A 50 -6.31 7.68 -9.42
C HIS A 50 -5.70 8.98 -8.93
N TYR A 51 -6.52 9.84 -8.34
CA TYR A 51 -6.10 11.11 -7.79
C TYR A 51 -6.42 11.19 -6.30
N ILE A 52 -5.48 11.74 -5.54
CA ILE A 52 -5.80 12.33 -4.24
C ILE A 52 -6.24 13.77 -4.50
N VAL A 53 -7.49 14.06 -4.17
CA VAL A 53 -8.11 15.37 -4.33
C VAL A 53 -8.09 16.08 -3.00
N ARG A 54 -7.42 17.24 -2.97
CA ARG A 54 -7.42 18.15 -1.82
C ARG A 54 -8.18 19.41 -2.17
N ILE A 55 -9.20 19.71 -1.40
CA ILE A 55 -9.99 20.94 -1.52
C ILE A 55 -9.75 21.77 -0.27
N LYS A 56 -9.33 23.02 -0.42
CA LYS A 56 -9.16 23.97 0.68
C LYS A 56 -9.94 25.25 0.42
N ARG A 57 -10.52 25.84 1.45
CA ARG A 57 -11.08 27.20 1.39
C ARG A 57 -9.97 28.23 1.42
N ILE A 58 -10.11 29.25 0.60
CA ILE A 58 -9.30 30.47 0.66
C ILE A 58 -10.14 31.55 1.33
N GLN A 59 -9.58 32.16 2.36
CA GLN A 59 -10.11 33.35 3.03
C GLN A 59 -9.21 34.55 2.72
N ASP A 60 -9.78 35.75 2.74
CA ASP A 60 -8.97 36.97 2.76
C ASP A 60 -8.46 37.30 4.17
N LEU A 61 -7.68 38.38 4.30
CA LEU A 61 -7.14 38.87 5.58
C LEU A 61 -8.24 39.28 6.60
N SER A 62 -9.50 39.33 6.18
CA SER A 62 -10.67 39.59 7.03
C SER A 62 -11.47 38.31 7.35
N ASP A 63 -10.86 37.12 7.17
CA ASP A 63 -11.48 35.79 7.32
C ASP A 63 -12.70 35.52 6.43
N LYS A 64 -12.94 36.38 5.44
CA LYS A 64 -14.10 36.23 4.56
C LYS A 64 -13.79 35.24 3.44
N PHE A 65 -14.70 34.30 3.20
CA PHE A 65 -14.58 33.32 2.14
C PHE A 65 -14.42 34.00 0.76
N ARG A 66 -13.33 33.66 0.06
CA ARG A 66 -13.02 34.18 -1.28
C ARG A 66 -13.09 33.12 -2.37
N GLY A 67 -12.85 31.86 -2.04
CA GLY A 67 -12.88 30.79 -3.01
C GLY A 67 -12.36 29.47 -2.48
N ILE A 68 -12.04 28.57 -3.39
CA ILE A 68 -11.45 27.27 -3.08
C ILE A 68 -10.23 27.02 -3.95
N THR A 69 -9.27 26.28 -3.41
CA THR A 69 -8.22 25.63 -4.18
C THR A 69 -8.58 24.15 -4.29
N VAL A 70 -8.44 23.60 -5.50
CA VAL A 70 -8.53 22.16 -5.74
C VAL A 70 -7.19 21.71 -6.28
N VAL A 71 -6.54 20.78 -5.59
CA VAL A 71 -5.31 20.13 -6.02
C VAL A 71 -5.63 18.67 -6.31
N LEU A 72 -5.29 18.22 -7.51
CA LEU A 72 -5.36 16.83 -7.91
C LEU A 72 -3.92 16.29 -7.97
N SER A 73 -3.59 15.36 -7.09
CA SER A 73 -2.29 14.67 -7.13
C SER A 73 -2.50 13.30 -7.76
N ASP A 74 -1.92 13.08 -8.93
CA ASP A 74 -1.96 11.77 -9.58
C ASP A 74 -1.14 10.77 -8.77
N VAL A 75 -1.78 9.70 -8.32
CA VAL A 75 -1.18 8.62 -7.54
C VAL A 75 -1.33 7.28 -8.23
N THR A 76 -1.72 7.27 -9.52
CA THR A 76 -2.00 6.04 -10.29
C THR A 76 -0.84 5.07 -10.25
N ASP A 77 0.36 5.52 -10.65
CA ASP A 77 1.54 4.66 -10.73
C ASP A 77 1.91 4.08 -9.36
N ARG A 78 1.82 4.92 -8.31
CA ARG A 78 2.08 4.50 -6.94
C ARG A 78 1.10 3.42 -6.48
N LYS A 79 -0.20 3.63 -6.69
CA LYS A 79 -1.24 2.66 -6.28
C LYS A 79 -1.11 1.34 -7.04
N LEU A 80 -0.81 1.39 -8.34
CA LEU A 80 -0.61 0.17 -9.14
C LEU A 80 0.55 -0.67 -8.60
N VAL A 81 1.69 -0.04 -8.27
CA VAL A 81 2.83 -0.75 -7.69
C VAL A 81 2.51 -1.30 -6.29
N GLU A 82 1.81 -0.53 -5.45
CA GLU A 82 1.39 -0.99 -4.12
C GLU A 82 0.40 -2.17 -4.22
N ASP A 83 -0.58 -2.10 -5.11
CA ASP A 83 -1.58 -3.14 -5.34
C ASP A 83 -0.95 -4.41 -5.93
N GLU A 84 -0.04 -4.28 -6.90
CA GLU A 84 0.71 -5.40 -7.47
C GLU A 84 1.57 -6.09 -6.40
N ALA A 85 2.26 -5.32 -5.56
CA ALA A 85 3.05 -5.87 -4.45
C ALA A 85 2.17 -6.60 -3.43
N LEU A 86 0.99 -6.06 -3.10
CA LEU A 86 0.04 -6.69 -2.20
C LEU A 86 -0.53 -7.98 -2.79
N GLN A 87 -0.91 -7.96 -4.07
CA GLN A 87 -1.42 -9.13 -4.77
C GLN A 87 -0.35 -10.22 -4.85
N SER A 88 0.87 -9.87 -5.28
CA SER A 88 1.98 -10.83 -5.35
C SER A 88 2.31 -11.43 -3.98
N ARG A 89 2.27 -10.63 -2.90
CA ARG A 89 2.46 -11.13 -1.53
C ARG A 89 1.34 -12.08 -1.12
N ALA A 90 0.09 -11.79 -1.47
CA ALA A 90 -1.04 -12.64 -1.16
C ALA A 90 -0.97 -13.96 -1.94
N GLU A 91 -0.60 -13.92 -3.22
CA GLU A 91 -0.38 -15.09 -4.05
C GLU A 91 0.77 -15.95 -3.54
N TYR A 92 1.91 -15.34 -3.19
CA TYR A 92 3.04 -16.03 -2.55
C TYR A 92 2.59 -16.72 -1.26
N ARG A 93 1.88 -16.02 -0.37
CA ARG A 93 1.39 -16.61 0.89
C ARG A 93 0.43 -17.77 0.64
N ALA A 94 -0.52 -17.60 -0.27
CA ALA A 94 -1.46 -18.66 -0.62
C ALA A 94 -0.76 -19.90 -1.16
N LEU A 95 0.24 -19.73 -2.05
CA LEU A 95 1.03 -20.85 -2.56
C LEU A 95 1.88 -21.48 -1.45
N PHE A 96 2.60 -20.67 -0.70
CA PHE A 96 3.49 -21.12 0.36
C PHE A 96 2.74 -21.95 1.42
N ASP A 97 1.62 -21.42 1.92
CA ASP A 97 0.84 -22.03 3.01
C ASP A 97 0.07 -23.29 2.57
N ASN A 98 -0.33 -23.39 1.29
CA ASN A 98 -1.17 -24.49 0.79
C ASN A 98 -0.42 -25.51 -0.08
N THR A 99 0.89 -25.34 -0.30
CA THR A 99 1.68 -26.31 -1.07
C THR A 99 1.90 -27.58 -0.24
N ILE A 100 1.80 -28.74 -0.89
CA ILE A 100 1.98 -30.07 -0.27
C ILE A 100 3.46 -30.35 0.01
N ASP A 101 4.36 -29.76 -0.79
CA ASP A 101 5.79 -29.91 -0.58
C ASP A 101 6.26 -29.07 0.62
N ALA A 102 7.08 -29.70 1.47
CA ALA A 102 7.75 -29.03 2.57
C ALA A 102 8.72 -27.96 2.03
N PHE A 103 8.54 -26.73 2.47
CA PHE A 103 9.33 -25.59 2.06
C PHE A 103 9.91 -24.85 3.26
N ALA A 104 11.21 -24.53 3.19
CA ALA A 104 11.91 -23.72 4.16
C ALA A 104 12.78 -22.68 3.46
N GLN A 105 12.61 -21.41 3.82
CA GLN A 105 13.45 -20.31 3.38
C GLN A 105 14.59 -20.11 4.38
N HIS A 106 15.78 -19.83 3.86
CA HIS A 106 16.96 -19.60 4.67
C HIS A 106 17.72 -18.35 4.25
N VAL A 107 18.41 -17.73 5.20
CA VAL A 107 19.41 -16.70 4.95
C VAL A 107 20.80 -17.22 5.31
N ALA A 108 21.80 -16.93 4.46
CA ALA A 108 23.18 -17.32 4.71
C ALA A 108 23.76 -16.51 5.87
N ARG A 109 24.16 -17.20 6.95
CA ARG A 109 24.95 -16.61 8.03
C ARG A 109 26.41 -16.59 7.62
N ARG A 110 27.03 -15.42 7.70
CA ARG A 110 28.41 -15.19 7.24
C ARG A 110 29.33 -14.77 8.38
N ASP A 111 30.59 -15.14 8.30
CA ASP A 111 31.63 -14.65 9.20
C ASP A 111 32.08 -13.22 8.81
N ALA A 112 33.02 -12.66 9.59
CA ALA A 112 33.60 -11.34 9.33
C ALA A 112 34.38 -11.25 8.00
N GLY A 113 34.77 -12.39 7.43
CA GLY A 113 35.42 -12.49 6.12
C GLY A 113 34.43 -12.63 4.95
N GLY A 114 33.12 -12.72 5.23
CA GLY A 114 32.07 -12.89 4.23
C GLY A 114 31.83 -14.35 3.79
N ALA A 115 32.54 -15.32 4.38
CA ALA A 115 32.32 -16.73 4.10
C ALA A 115 31.02 -17.21 4.76
N THR A 116 30.20 -17.96 4.03
CA THR A 116 29.00 -18.58 4.60
C THR A 116 29.41 -19.68 5.57
N ILE A 117 29.00 -19.54 6.83
CA ILE A 117 29.28 -20.49 7.89
C ILE A 117 28.07 -21.35 8.24
N ASP A 118 26.86 -20.85 7.99
CA ASP A 118 25.61 -21.58 8.24
C ASP A 118 24.43 -20.96 7.48
N TYR A 119 23.25 -21.54 7.63
CA TYR A 119 21.98 -21.03 7.11
C TYR A 119 20.99 -20.90 8.26
N GLU A 120 20.35 -19.75 8.38
CA GLU A 120 19.33 -19.48 9.40
C GLU A 120 17.94 -19.59 8.77
N PHE A 121 17.00 -20.27 9.42
CA PHE A 121 15.62 -20.36 8.94
C PHE A 121 14.93 -19.00 9.06
N THR A 122 14.38 -18.52 7.96
CA THR A 122 13.60 -17.27 7.93
C THR A 122 12.11 -17.52 7.75
N GLU A 123 11.74 -18.67 7.19
CA GLU A 123 10.35 -19.05 6.98
C GLU A 123 10.21 -20.56 6.78
N VAL A 124 9.12 -21.16 7.26
CA VAL A 124 8.73 -22.55 6.98
C VAL A 124 7.24 -22.60 6.71
N ASN A 125 6.81 -23.48 5.81
CA ASN A 125 5.39 -23.66 5.49
C ASN A 125 4.75 -24.78 6.34
N PRO A 126 3.41 -24.88 6.39
CA PRO A 126 2.73 -25.93 7.15
C PRO A 126 3.14 -27.36 6.77
N ALA A 127 3.43 -27.62 5.49
CA ALA A 127 3.90 -28.93 5.03
C ALA A 127 5.28 -29.29 5.59
N PHE A 128 6.17 -28.31 5.80
CA PHE A 128 7.44 -28.53 6.50
C PHE A 128 7.20 -28.94 7.95
N GLU A 129 6.27 -28.26 8.63
CA GLU A 129 5.94 -28.59 10.01
C GLU A 129 5.35 -29.99 10.14
N GLU A 130 4.48 -30.38 9.21
CA GLU A 130 3.91 -31.72 9.16
C GLU A 130 4.98 -32.79 8.89
N LEU A 131 5.88 -32.55 7.94
CA LEU A 131 6.91 -33.50 7.54
C LEU A 131 7.98 -33.71 8.64
N PHE A 132 8.41 -32.64 9.30
CA PHE A 132 9.50 -32.68 10.28
C PHE A 132 9.03 -32.66 11.73
N GLY A 133 7.76 -32.39 12.00
CA GLY A 133 7.22 -32.24 13.35
C GLY A 133 7.77 -31.02 14.09
N LEU A 134 8.27 -30.02 13.36
CA LEU A 134 8.89 -28.80 13.91
C LEU A 134 8.04 -27.59 13.56
N HIS A 135 7.57 -26.86 14.57
CA HIS A 135 6.75 -25.67 14.34
C HIS A 135 7.63 -24.46 13.99
N ASP A 136 7.09 -23.49 13.25
CA ASP A 136 7.79 -22.26 12.89
C ASP A 136 8.46 -21.59 14.10
N SER A 137 7.76 -21.47 15.22
CA SER A 137 8.24 -20.88 16.47
C SER A 137 9.48 -21.56 17.05
N ASP A 138 9.73 -22.82 16.68
CA ASP A 138 10.85 -23.60 17.16
C ASP A 138 12.07 -23.55 16.23
N VAL A 139 11.90 -23.15 14.97
CA VAL A 139 12.96 -23.19 13.94
C VAL A 139 13.38 -21.82 13.46
N ILE A 140 12.46 -20.85 13.37
CA ILE A 140 12.74 -19.52 12.84
C ILE A 140 13.79 -18.81 13.69
N GLY A 141 14.82 -18.27 13.04
CA GLY A 141 15.95 -17.61 13.69
C GLY A 141 17.05 -18.54 14.19
N LYS A 142 16.88 -19.87 14.10
CA LYS A 142 17.94 -20.85 14.41
C LYS A 142 18.70 -21.24 13.16
N CYS A 143 19.95 -21.66 13.34
CA CYS A 143 20.74 -22.19 12.23
C CYS A 143 20.38 -23.65 11.92
N VAL A 144 20.55 -24.05 10.66
CA VAL A 144 20.34 -25.42 10.18
C VAL A 144 21.18 -26.40 10.97
N SER A 145 22.43 -26.06 11.31
CA SER A 145 23.29 -26.92 12.12
C SER A 145 22.82 -27.11 13.57
N GLU A 146 22.02 -26.18 14.11
CA GLU A 146 21.44 -26.29 15.45
C GLU A 146 20.27 -27.29 15.46
N ILE A 147 19.48 -27.33 14.38
CA ILE A 147 18.37 -28.26 14.20
C ILE A 147 18.89 -29.63 13.76
N TRP A 148 19.81 -29.66 12.81
CA TRP A 148 20.44 -30.86 12.25
C TRP A 148 21.96 -30.77 12.33
N PRO A 149 22.55 -31.23 13.44
CA PRO A 149 24.00 -31.23 13.59
C PRO A 149 24.69 -32.07 12.52
N PRO A 150 25.88 -31.64 12.04
CA PRO A 150 26.63 -32.37 11.03
C PRO A 150 26.92 -33.81 11.49
N GLY A 151 26.47 -34.78 10.69
CA GLY A 151 26.58 -36.21 10.98
C GLY A 151 25.24 -36.88 11.34
N ASN A 152 24.20 -36.10 11.63
CA ASN A 152 22.84 -36.61 11.80
C ASN A 152 22.04 -36.31 10.52
N ALA A 153 22.12 -37.20 9.54
CA ALA A 153 21.30 -37.08 8.34
C ALA A 153 19.83 -37.11 8.74
N LEU A 154 19.04 -36.20 8.19
CA LEU A 154 17.58 -36.04 8.36
C LEU A 154 16.94 -37.38 8.71
N SER A 155 16.68 -37.59 10.00
CA SER A 155 15.91 -38.73 10.47
C SER A 155 14.45 -38.38 10.17
N LEU A 156 14.08 -38.50 8.89
CA LEU A 156 12.69 -38.49 8.47
C LEU A 156 12.04 -39.66 9.20
N ASN A 157 11.10 -39.35 10.10
CA ASN A 157 10.28 -40.35 10.77
C ASN A 157 9.35 -41.04 9.78
#